data_AF-A0A3D0G1F3-F1
#
_entry.id   AF-A0A3D0G1F3-F1
#
_cell.length_a   1.000
_cell.length_b   1.000
_cell.length_c   1.000
_cell.angle_alpha   90.00
_cell.angle_beta   90.00
_cell.angle_gamma   90.00
#
_symmetry.space_group_name_H-M   'P 1'
#
loop_
_entity.id
_entity.type
_entity.pdbx_description
1 polymer ?
#
loop_
_entity_poly.entity_id
_entity_poly.type
_entity_poly.pdbx_seq_one_letter_code
_entity_poly.pdbx_strand_id
1 'polypeptide(L)'
;MEMTKTKKKLRAKDGVLLGLIASIIALSLLVGSLAQDSVALEPDDEELGQGAADVTGLVINEIMTANSGAYADPKGDLYDWIELYNGSSKAIPLFNYGLSDTLDKTKWVFPEVSIPAKGYLVVYLSGKDIPGLYANFS
;
A
#
# COMPACT_ATOMS: atom_id res chain seq x y z
N MET A 1 -54.67 -28.31 38.48
CA MET A 1 -54.24 -27.47 37.33
C MET A 1 -52.93 -28.06 36.86
N GLU A 2 -53.03 -29.02 35.94
CA GLU A 2 -51.95 -29.94 35.58
C GLU A 2 -51.48 -29.60 34.15
N MET A 3 -50.21 -29.21 34.01
CA MET A 3 -49.61 -28.86 32.72
C MET A 3 -48.77 -30.04 32.23
N THR A 4 -49.38 -30.93 31.46
CA THR A 4 -48.71 -32.05 30.78
C THR A 4 -47.76 -31.55 29.70
N LYS A 5 -46.46 -31.82 29.87
CA LYS A 5 -45.40 -31.55 28.88
C LYS A 5 -45.46 -32.57 27.73
N THR A 6 -45.76 -32.11 26.52
CA THR A 6 -45.71 -32.95 25.31
C THR A 6 -44.30 -32.93 24.71
N LYS A 7 -43.58 -34.06 24.80
CA LYS A 7 -42.29 -34.25 24.12
C LYS A 7 -42.52 -34.43 22.61
N LYS A 8 -42.11 -33.45 21.81
CA LYS A 8 -42.20 -33.51 20.34
C LYS A 8 -41.10 -34.43 19.80
N LYS A 9 -41.51 -35.58 19.27
CA LYS A 9 -40.65 -36.61 18.64
C LYS A 9 -40.13 -36.06 17.30
N LEU A 10 -38.86 -35.65 17.27
CA LEU A 10 -38.17 -35.26 16.03
C LEU A 10 -38.07 -36.47 15.09
N ARG A 11 -38.52 -36.29 13.86
CA ARG A 11 -38.70 -37.33 12.85
C ARG A 11 -37.41 -37.42 12.03
N ALA A 12 -36.84 -38.61 11.91
CA ALA A 12 -35.51 -38.89 11.36
C ALA A 12 -35.38 -38.65 9.84
N LYS A 13 -35.55 -37.40 9.37
CA LYS A 13 -35.38 -37.02 7.96
C LYS A 13 -34.48 -35.80 7.74
N ASP A 14 -33.93 -35.22 8.80
CA ASP A 14 -33.03 -34.05 8.73
C ASP A 14 -31.53 -34.42 8.81
N GLY A 15 -31.20 -35.73 8.80
CA GLY A 15 -29.83 -36.24 8.98
C GLY A 15 -28.94 -36.22 7.75
N VAL A 16 -29.43 -35.81 6.57
CA VAL A 16 -28.63 -35.79 5.33
C VAL A 16 -28.05 -34.40 5.05
N LEU A 17 -28.61 -33.33 5.63
CA LEU A 17 -28.19 -31.95 5.33
C LEU A 17 -27.06 -31.43 6.26
N LEU A 18 -26.82 -32.09 7.40
CA LEU A 18 -25.72 -31.73 8.32
C LEU A 18 -24.38 -32.40 7.98
N GLY A 19 -24.35 -33.31 6.99
CA GLY A 19 -23.14 -34.02 6.56
C GLY A 19 -22.24 -33.28 5.56
N LEU A 20 -22.67 -32.14 5.01
CA LEU A 20 -21.90 -31.40 3.99
C LEU A 20 -21.07 -30.24 4.54
N ILE A 21 -21.37 -29.74 5.74
CA ILE A 21 -20.69 -28.57 6.32
C ILE A 21 -19.47 -28.98 7.17
N ALA A 22 -19.45 -30.20 7.71
CA ALA A 22 -18.30 -30.74 8.45
C ALA A 22 -17.15 -31.21 7.55
N SER A 23 -17.38 -31.43 6.25
CA SER A 23 -16.35 -31.87 5.30
C SER A 23 -15.47 -30.74 4.77
N ILE A 24 -15.86 -29.47 4.92
CA ILE A 24 -15.09 -28.33 4.41
C ILE A 24 -14.03 -27.83 5.42
N ILE A 25 -14.22 -28.08 6.73
CA ILE A 25 -13.29 -27.61 7.77
C ILE A 25 -12.15 -28.62 8.04
N ALA A 26 -12.27 -29.86 7.58
CA ALA A 26 -11.28 -30.92 7.82
C ALA A 26 -10.21 -31.09 6.72
N LEU A 27 -10.24 -30.30 5.63
CA LEU A 27 -9.30 -30.42 4.51
C LEU A 27 -8.26 -29.28 4.43
N SER A 28 -7.98 -28.59 5.54
CA SER A 28 -7.04 -27.46 5.57
C SER A 28 -5.86 -27.62 6.55
N LEU A 29 -5.60 -28.81 7.09
CA LEU A 29 -4.54 -29.01 8.10
C LEU A 29 -3.64 -30.23 7.88
N LEU A 30 -3.25 -30.52 6.63
CA LEU A 30 -2.19 -31.49 6.29
C LEU A 30 -1.83 -31.25 4.81
N VAL A 31 -0.72 -30.64 4.43
CA VAL A 31 0.66 -31.08 4.61
C VAL A 31 1.56 -29.88 4.33
N GLY A 32 2.43 -29.55 5.27
CA GLY A 32 3.63 -28.76 5.00
C GLY A 32 4.77 -29.68 4.60
N SER A 33 5.58 -29.21 3.63
CA SER A 33 6.88 -29.74 3.24
C SER A 33 6.87 -31.03 2.40
N LEU A 34 7.36 -30.94 1.16
CA LEU A 34 8.64 -31.50 0.72
C LEU A 34 8.96 -30.94 -0.68
N ALA A 35 10.23 -30.61 -0.89
CA ALA A 35 10.75 -29.93 -2.06
C ALA A 35 10.31 -30.53 -3.41
N GLN A 36 9.92 -29.66 -4.35
CA GLN A 36 10.14 -29.89 -5.77
C GLN A 36 10.90 -28.69 -6.34
N ASP A 37 12.21 -28.81 -6.23
CA ASP A 37 13.12 -28.29 -7.23
C ASP A 37 12.88 -29.13 -8.51
N SER A 38 12.14 -28.58 -9.47
CA SER A 38 12.11 -29.08 -10.84
C SER A 38 11.73 -27.93 -11.76
N VAL A 39 12.74 -27.37 -12.42
CA VAL A 39 12.62 -26.55 -13.62
C VAL A 39 11.72 -27.26 -14.64
N ALA A 40 10.53 -26.71 -14.85
CA ALA A 40 9.71 -27.00 -16.02
C ALA A 40 9.62 -25.71 -16.84
N LEU A 41 10.32 -25.71 -17.98
CA LEU A 41 10.15 -24.72 -19.02
C LEU A 41 8.90 -25.13 -19.81
N GLU A 42 7.82 -24.38 -19.69
CA GLU A 42 6.67 -24.45 -20.61
C GLU A 42 6.45 -23.03 -21.18
N PRO A 43 6.14 -22.89 -22.49
CA PRO A 43 6.37 -21.68 -23.26
C PRO A 43 5.13 -20.80 -23.42
N ASP A 44 5.39 -19.49 -23.49
CA ASP A 44 4.65 -18.45 -24.21
C ASP A 44 3.18 -18.21 -23.85
N ASP A 45 2.93 -17.91 -22.58
CA ASP A 45 1.85 -17.01 -22.21
C ASP A 45 2.49 -15.63 -21.98
N GLU A 46 2.45 -14.74 -22.97
CA GLU A 46 2.53 -13.30 -22.66
C GLU A 46 1.27 -12.94 -21.85
N GLU A 47 1.24 -13.35 -20.58
CA GLU A 47 0.47 -12.66 -19.58
C GLU A 47 1.06 -11.25 -19.59
N LEU A 48 0.31 -10.30 -20.16
CA LEU A 48 0.47 -8.88 -19.88
C LEU A 48 0.11 -8.68 -18.40
N GLY A 49 0.91 -9.30 -17.52
CA GLY A 49 0.92 -9.11 -16.10
C GLY A 49 1.15 -7.63 -15.96
N GLN A 50 0.10 -6.95 -15.53
CA GLN A 50 0.08 -5.53 -15.30
C GLN A 50 1.17 -5.28 -14.25
N GLY A 51 2.38 -5.02 -14.74
CA GLY A 51 3.59 -4.85 -13.97
C GLY A 51 3.54 -3.52 -13.25
N ALA A 52 2.54 -3.36 -12.38
CA ALA A 52 2.65 -2.44 -11.27
C ALA A 52 3.86 -2.93 -10.49
N ALA A 53 5.01 -2.31 -10.75
CA ALA A 53 6.21 -2.52 -9.97
C ALA A 53 5.79 -2.45 -8.51
N ASP A 54 6.04 -3.52 -7.74
CA ASP A 54 5.76 -3.50 -6.31
C ASP A 54 6.76 -2.54 -5.67
N VAL A 55 6.39 -1.26 -5.62
CA VAL A 55 7.17 -0.23 -4.95
C VAL A 55 7.04 -0.50 -3.47
N THR A 56 8.14 -0.93 -2.85
CA THR A 56 8.20 -1.34 -1.43
C THR A 56 8.98 -0.36 -0.54
N GLY A 57 9.31 0.82 -1.06
CA GLY A 57 10.11 1.84 -0.35
C GLY A 57 9.72 3.28 -0.68
N LEU A 58 10.58 4.23 -0.30
CA LEU A 58 10.41 5.65 -0.63
C LEU A 58 10.86 5.90 -2.08
N VAL A 59 9.97 6.48 -2.88
CA VAL A 59 10.27 6.87 -4.26
C VAL A 59 9.82 8.30 -4.52
N ILE A 60 10.43 8.94 -5.52
CA ILE A 60 9.83 10.10 -6.18
C ILE A 60 8.73 9.54 -7.10
N ASN A 61 7.49 9.89 -6.80
CA ASN A 61 6.31 9.42 -7.55
C ASN A 61 6.03 10.31 -8.76
N GLU A 62 6.10 11.63 -8.56
CA GLU A 62 5.81 12.61 -9.60
C GLU A 62 6.69 13.86 -9.43
N ILE A 63 6.95 14.52 -10.55
CA ILE A 63 7.64 15.80 -10.62
C ILE A 63 6.85 16.69 -11.57
N MET A 64 6.50 17.90 -11.11
CA MET A 64 5.91 18.94 -11.93
C MET A 64 6.87 20.12 -12.01
N THR A 65 7.41 20.35 -13.20
CA THR A 65 8.23 21.52 -13.52
C THR A 65 7.46 22.50 -14.39
N ALA A 66 7.82 23.78 -14.31
CA ALA A 66 7.12 24.87 -15.01
C ALA A 66 5.60 24.85 -14.78
N ASN A 67 5.18 24.67 -13.52
CA ASN A 67 3.78 24.58 -13.16
C ASN A 67 3.02 25.89 -13.49
N SER A 68 2.11 25.80 -14.46
CA SER A 68 1.33 26.93 -14.97
C SER A 68 -0.17 26.82 -14.66
N GLY A 69 -0.55 25.98 -13.69
CA GLY A 69 -1.93 25.87 -13.21
C GLY A 69 -2.40 24.44 -12.91
N ALA A 70 -1.50 23.45 -12.91
CA ALA A 70 -1.86 22.06 -12.65
C ALA A 70 -2.25 21.84 -11.17
N TYR A 71 -1.49 22.43 -10.26
CA TYR A 71 -1.70 22.27 -8.82
C TYR A 71 -1.14 23.48 -8.07
N ALA A 72 -1.95 24.12 -7.23
CA ALA A 72 -1.51 25.28 -6.44
C ALA A 72 -1.21 24.88 -5.01
N ASP A 73 -0.33 25.64 -4.35
CA ASP A 73 -0.18 25.55 -2.91
C ASP A 73 -1.48 26.02 -2.19
N PRO A 74 -1.58 25.85 -0.86
CA PRO A 74 -2.76 26.28 -0.10
C PRO A 74 -3.07 27.79 -0.16
N LYS A 75 -2.13 28.62 -0.61
CA LYS A 75 -2.30 30.07 -0.81
C LYS A 75 -2.66 30.44 -2.24
N GLY A 76 -2.67 29.47 -3.16
CA GLY A 76 -2.93 29.67 -4.58
C GLY A 76 -1.69 29.98 -5.41
N ASP A 77 -0.49 29.92 -4.82
CA ASP A 77 0.75 30.10 -5.57
C ASP A 77 1.06 28.85 -6.40
N LEU A 78 1.61 29.07 -7.60
CA LEU A 78 2.03 28.01 -8.50
C LEU A 78 3.55 27.84 -8.41
N TYR A 79 3.97 26.82 -7.66
CA TYR A 79 5.36 26.39 -7.58
C TYR A 79 5.55 25.08 -8.34
N ASP A 80 6.79 24.84 -8.78
CA ASP A 80 7.22 23.49 -9.11
C ASP A 80 7.10 22.62 -7.86
N TRP A 81 6.89 21.32 -8.04
CA TRP A 81 6.72 20.43 -6.90
C TRP A 81 7.17 19.01 -7.23
N ILE A 82 7.52 18.29 -6.18
CA ILE A 82 7.73 16.84 -6.23
C ILE A 82 6.72 16.16 -5.31
N GLU A 83 6.30 14.97 -5.69
CA GLU A 83 5.56 14.07 -4.83
C GLU A 83 6.43 12.87 -4.48
N LEU A 84 6.52 12.57 -3.19
CA LEU A 84 7.12 11.36 -2.68
C LEU A 84 6.03 10.36 -2.35
N TYR A 85 6.26 9.09 -2.69
CA TYR A 85 5.40 7.99 -2.31
C TYR A 85 6.16 7.01 -1.42
N ASN A 86 5.52 6.60 -0.34
CA ASN A 86 6.00 5.51 0.51
C ASN A 86 5.27 4.22 0.16
N GLY A 87 5.89 3.41 -0.69
CA GLY A 87 5.36 2.10 -1.06
C GLY A 87 5.54 1.01 0.00
N SER A 88 6.19 1.27 1.13
CA SER A 88 6.38 0.26 2.17
C SER A 88 5.10 0.02 2.98
N SER A 89 5.12 -1.03 3.82
CA SER A 89 4.04 -1.35 4.77
C SER A 89 4.15 -0.61 6.11
N LYS A 90 5.11 0.32 6.25
CA LYS A 90 5.35 1.09 7.48
C LYS A 90 5.48 2.58 7.16
N ALA A 91 5.28 3.44 8.16
CA ALA A 91 5.59 4.85 7.99
C ALA A 91 7.11 5.06 7.83
N ILE A 92 7.51 6.01 6.98
CA ILE A 92 8.90 6.40 6.78
C ILE A 92 9.10 7.82 7.34
N PRO A 93 9.89 8.01 8.41
CA PRO A 93 10.30 9.33 8.86
C PRO A 93 11.34 9.91 7.90
N LEU A 94 11.21 11.19 7.59
CA LEU A 94 12.12 11.92 6.70
C LEU A 94 13.04 12.89 7.44
N PHE A 95 13.05 12.86 8.78
CA PHE A 95 13.93 13.73 9.54
C PHE A 95 15.40 13.52 9.11
N ASN A 96 16.10 14.63 8.81
CA ASN A 96 17.46 14.66 8.23
C ASN A 96 17.62 14.08 6.81
N TYR A 97 16.54 13.74 6.12
CA TYR A 97 16.63 13.44 4.69
C TYR A 97 16.94 14.73 3.92
N GLY A 98 17.69 14.60 2.82
CA GLY A 98 18.08 15.72 1.97
C GLY A 98 17.36 15.69 0.62
N LEU A 99 17.09 16.86 0.07
CA LEU A 99 16.65 17.06 -1.30
C LEU A 99 17.66 17.95 -2.05
N SER A 100 17.95 17.56 -3.29
CA SER A 100 18.84 18.29 -4.19
C SER A 100 18.57 17.92 -5.64
N ASP A 101 18.90 18.84 -6.54
CA ASP A 101 18.94 18.69 -7.99
C ASP A 101 20.38 18.46 -8.50
N THR A 102 21.37 18.37 -7.60
CA THR A 102 22.76 18.05 -7.93
C THR A 102 23.26 16.87 -7.09
N LEU A 103 24.22 16.12 -7.64
CA LEU A 103 24.77 14.92 -7.00
C LEU A 103 25.76 15.20 -5.86
N ASP A 104 26.29 16.42 -5.79
CA ASP A 104 27.45 16.79 -4.97
C ASP A 104 27.09 17.47 -3.64
N LYS A 105 25.85 17.93 -3.46
CA LYS A 105 25.42 18.63 -2.25
C LYS A 105 23.95 18.39 -1.95
N THR A 106 23.61 18.39 -0.66
CA THR A 106 22.22 18.53 -0.21
C THR A 106 21.86 20.02 -0.21
N LYS A 107 20.74 20.40 -0.84
CA LYS A 107 20.29 21.80 -0.89
C LYS A 107 19.28 22.13 0.21
N TRP A 108 18.39 21.20 0.52
CA TRP A 108 17.34 21.38 1.51
C TRP A 108 17.16 20.12 2.35
N VAL A 109 16.81 20.28 3.61
CA VAL A 109 16.62 19.17 4.57
C VAL A 109 15.18 19.16 5.02
N PHE A 110 14.57 17.97 5.03
CA PHE A 110 13.19 17.81 5.46
C PHE A 110 13.03 18.21 6.94
N PRO A 111 11.92 18.89 7.30
CA PRO A 111 11.54 19.06 8.70
C PRO A 111 11.15 17.72 9.32
N GLU A 112 10.78 17.71 10.60
CA GLU A 112 10.24 16.52 11.25
C GLU A 112 8.88 16.16 10.64
N VAL A 113 8.90 15.23 9.68
CA VAL A 113 7.72 14.73 8.96
C VAL A 113 7.88 13.23 8.69
N SER A 114 6.77 12.53 8.56
CA SER A 114 6.75 11.12 8.16
C SER A 114 5.70 10.90 7.08
N ILE A 115 6.01 10.04 6.12
CA ILE A 115 5.03 9.58 5.13
C ILE A 115 4.41 8.27 5.65
N PRO A 116 3.08 8.20 5.86
CA PRO A 116 2.42 6.95 6.25
C PRO A 116 2.67 5.81 5.25
N ALA A 117 2.44 4.57 5.67
CA ALA A 117 2.48 3.42 4.77
C ALA A 117 1.50 3.64 3.60
N LYS A 118 1.97 3.41 2.37
CA LYS A 118 1.21 3.66 1.14
C LYS A 118 0.73 5.12 0.99
N GLY A 119 1.35 6.06 1.70
CA GLY A 119 1.02 7.48 1.70
C GLY A 119 1.89 8.30 0.73
N TYR A 120 1.46 9.54 0.51
CA TYR A 120 2.10 10.51 -0.38
C TYR A 120 2.47 11.78 0.38
N LEU A 121 3.48 12.50 -0.12
CA LEU A 121 3.92 13.79 0.42
C LEU A 121 4.36 14.71 -0.71
N VAL A 122 3.73 15.88 -0.81
CA VAL A 122 4.11 16.92 -1.76
C VAL A 122 5.08 17.90 -1.10
N VAL A 123 6.14 18.26 -1.82
CA VAL A 123 7.09 19.33 -1.45
C VAL A 123 7.08 20.37 -2.57
N TYR A 124 6.83 21.62 -2.23
CA TYR A 124 6.87 22.74 -3.17
C TYR A 124 8.30 23.26 -3.30
N LEU A 125 8.77 23.42 -4.53
CA LEU A 125 10.11 23.93 -4.87
C LEU A 125 10.03 25.46 -5.06
N SER A 126 9.91 26.16 -3.92
CA SER A 126 9.54 27.58 -3.92
C SER A 126 10.67 28.54 -4.28
N GLY A 127 11.93 28.12 -4.12
CA GLY A 127 13.09 29.01 -4.17
C GLY A 127 13.15 30.03 -3.02
N LYS A 128 12.29 29.93 -2.00
CA LYS A 128 12.15 30.88 -0.89
C LYS A 128 12.34 30.17 0.45
N ASP A 129 12.83 30.90 1.44
CA ASP A 129 13.01 30.40 2.81
C ASP A 129 11.69 30.52 3.59
N ILE A 130 10.81 29.51 3.44
CA ILE A 130 9.47 29.46 4.04
C ILE A 130 9.36 28.18 4.90
N PRO A 131 8.82 28.25 6.13
CA PRO A 131 8.63 27.05 6.94
C PRO A 131 7.68 26.02 6.32
N GLY A 132 7.92 24.75 6.63
CA GLY A 132 7.07 23.63 6.18
C GLY A 132 7.69 22.88 5.00
N LEU A 133 6.84 22.40 4.09
CA LEU A 133 7.25 21.60 2.93
C LEU A 133 7.49 22.49 1.71
N TYR A 134 8.30 23.53 1.90
CA TYR A 134 8.74 24.45 0.87
C TYR A 134 10.27 24.39 0.80
N ALA A 135 10.80 23.72 -0.22
CA ALA A 135 12.22 23.76 -0.49
C ALA A 135 12.62 25.18 -0.90
N ASN A 136 13.78 25.62 -0.42
CA ASN A 136 14.33 26.95 -0.69
C ASN A 136 15.13 27.00 -2.01
N PHE A 137 14.92 26.04 -2.89
CA PHE A 137 15.40 26.03 -4.28
C PHE A 137 14.26 25.62 -5.22
N SER A 138 14.43 25.91 -6.51
CA SER A 138 13.51 25.59 -7.60
C SER A 138 14.14 24.58 -8.54
#